data_AF-K2D7U5-F1
#
_entry.id   AF-K2D7U5-F1
#
_cell.length_a   1.000
_cell.length_b   1.000
_cell.length_c   1.000
_cell.angle_alpha   90.00
_cell.angle_beta   90.00
_cell.angle_gamma   90.00
#
_symmetry.space_group_name_H-M   'P 1'
#
loop_
_entity.id
_entity.type
_entity.pdbx_description
1 polymer ?
#
loop_
_entity_poly.entity_id
_entity_poly.type
_entity_poly.pdbx_seq_one_letter_code
_entity_poly.pdbx_strand_id
1 'polypeptide(L)'
;MTSMLSPLKAIIVLFLLYSSLVFGKDYSNSNDPQILIISPQIALPIGVKIWFNESGGSVDGLTAWNDGEDFASLGIGHFVWLPYSQKNKNRASFNSGFPKLVRYIEKKGGKAPLWLRGAIYCPWSTRQEFLQAQNSPRMAELRLFLQKTIPIQAECMVKHLEEILPELLASAPPEDRQFIYHKFHTLARTPAGIYALVDYLNFKGAGISSSLQNYKHGSGLLHVLKGMKFAPPNSTPLQAYVWSAKNALIRRVERASPSSHHERWLGGWFNRLNTYLEGDYLGTTQLAIN
;
A
#
# COMPACT_ATOMS: atom_id res chain seq x y z
N MET A 1 90.18 1.98 -34.22
CA MET A 1 89.65 3.08 -35.06
C MET A 1 88.15 2.85 -35.16
N THR A 2 87.39 3.66 -34.40
CA THR A 2 86.32 4.57 -34.90
C THR A 2 85.05 3.86 -35.37
N SER A 3 83.83 4.19 -34.94
CA SER A 3 83.33 5.23 -34.04
C SER A 3 81.89 4.94 -33.64
N MET A 4 81.48 5.59 -32.55
CA MET A 4 80.11 5.89 -32.10
C MET A 4 79.12 6.32 -33.20
N LEU A 5 77.83 6.02 -32.98
CA LEU A 5 76.76 7.01 -32.63
C LEU A 5 75.38 6.33 -32.47
N SER A 6 74.72 6.55 -31.33
CA SER A 6 73.25 6.45 -31.10
C SER A 6 72.64 7.88 -31.18
N PRO A 7 71.31 8.18 -31.09
CA PRO A 7 70.38 7.70 -30.03
C PRO A 7 68.84 7.67 -30.33
N LEU A 8 68.07 7.28 -29.29
CA LEU A 8 66.69 7.74 -28.93
C LEU A 8 65.51 7.23 -29.80
N LYS A 9 64.35 6.70 -29.36
CA LYS A 9 63.48 6.63 -28.14
C LYS A 9 62.60 5.35 -28.36
N ALA A 10 62.00 4.62 -27.43
CA ALA A 10 61.48 4.88 -26.10
C ALA A 10 61.35 3.54 -25.33
N ILE A 11 61.51 3.65 -24.01
CA ILE A 11 61.29 2.65 -22.95
C ILE A 11 59.77 2.62 -22.66
N ILE A 12 59.14 1.48 -22.34
CA ILE A 12 58.58 1.07 -21.02
C ILE A 12 57.86 -0.27 -21.28
N VAL A 13 58.46 -1.41 -20.92
CA VAL A 13 58.24 -2.20 -19.68
C VAL A 13 56.76 -2.54 -19.42
N LEU A 14 56.35 -3.79 -19.67
CA LEU A 14 55.15 -4.37 -19.07
C LEU A 14 55.56 -5.58 -18.22
N PHE A 15 55.75 -5.32 -16.92
CA PHE A 15 55.94 -6.33 -15.89
C PHE A 15 54.58 -6.91 -15.45
N LEU A 16 54.59 -8.22 -15.25
CA LEU A 16 53.52 -9.07 -14.72
C LEU A 16 53.01 -8.62 -13.34
N LEU A 17 51.69 -8.68 -13.12
CA LEU A 17 51.12 -8.96 -11.81
C LEU A 17 49.89 -9.86 -11.93
N TYR A 18 50.03 -11.07 -11.40
CA TYR A 18 48.96 -11.93 -10.92
C TYR A 18 48.04 -11.13 -9.99
N SER A 19 46.72 -11.16 -10.23
CA SER A 19 45.77 -11.00 -9.14
C SER A 19 44.52 -11.85 -9.39
N SER A 20 44.15 -12.53 -8.32
CA SER A 20 43.02 -13.40 -8.09
C SER A 20 41.68 -12.87 -8.61
N LEU A 21 40.95 -13.71 -9.34
CA LEU A 21 39.49 -13.66 -9.40
C LEU A 21 38.95 -15.08 -9.23
N VAL A 22 38.68 -15.41 -7.97
CA VAL A 22 37.60 -16.31 -7.59
C VAL A 22 36.33 -15.73 -8.24
N PHE A 23 35.90 -16.30 -9.36
CA PHE A 23 34.57 -16.03 -9.87
C PHE A 23 33.60 -16.61 -8.85
N GLY A 24 33.01 -15.70 -8.08
CA GLY A 24 31.98 -16.01 -7.12
C GLY A 24 30.85 -16.76 -7.80
N LYS A 25 30.22 -17.66 -7.04
CA LYS A 25 28.91 -18.21 -7.35
C LYS A 25 28.03 -17.10 -7.91
N ASP A 26 27.54 -17.30 -9.13
CA ASP A 26 26.42 -16.55 -9.67
C ASP A 26 25.25 -16.69 -8.68
N TYR A 27 25.10 -15.68 -7.82
CA TYR A 27 23.84 -15.43 -7.15
C TYR A 27 22.90 -15.02 -8.27
N SER A 28 22.07 -15.97 -8.70
CA SER A 28 20.94 -15.73 -9.59
C SER A 28 20.27 -14.41 -9.21
N ASN A 29 20.43 -13.44 -10.09
CA ASN A 29 19.91 -12.09 -9.97
C ASN A 29 18.39 -12.18 -10.20
N SER A 30 17.63 -12.67 -9.22
CA SER A 30 16.17 -12.72 -9.29
C SER A 30 15.59 -11.33 -8.98
N ASN A 31 15.94 -10.36 -9.83
CA ASN A 31 15.32 -9.03 -9.88
C ASN A 31 14.08 -9.02 -10.77
N ASP A 32 13.55 -10.18 -11.14
CA ASP A 32 12.27 -10.25 -11.84
C ASP A 32 11.16 -9.87 -10.83
N PRO A 33 10.41 -8.78 -11.06
CA PRO A 33 9.38 -8.36 -10.12
C PRO A 33 8.35 -9.49 -9.97
N GLN A 34 8.29 -10.07 -8.77
CA GLN A 34 7.25 -11.04 -8.44
C GLN A 34 5.91 -10.33 -8.45
N ILE A 35 5.10 -10.63 -9.48
CA ILE A 35 3.74 -10.09 -9.60
C ILE A 35 2.90 -10.60 -8.43
N LEU A 36 2.28 -9.69 -7.68
CA LEU A 36 1.47 -10.04 -6.52
C LEU A 36 0.03 -10.25 -6.96
N ILE A 37 -0.30 -11.49 -7.32
CA ILE A 37 -1.65 -11.90 -7.70
C ILE A 37 -2.22 -12.79 -6.60
N ILE A 38 -3.44 -12.48 -6.16
CA ILE A 38 -4.19 -13.32 -5.23
C ILE A 38 -5.41 -13.94 -5.90
N SER A 39 -5.74 -15.17 -5.53
CA SER A 39 -6.97 -15.82 -5.98
C SER A 39 -8.20 -15.24 -5.27
N PRO A 40 -9.41 -15.39 -5.81
CA PRO A 40 -10.64 -14.96 -5.14
C PRO A 40 -10.81 -15.55 -3.73
N GLN A 41 -10.33 -16.77 -3.49
CA GLN A 41 -10.38 -17.45 -2.18
C GLN A 41 -9.51 -16.76 -1.13
N ILE A 42 -8.41 -16.12 -1.55
CA ILE A 42 -7.56 -15.29 -0.68
C ILE A 42 -8.08 -13.86 -0.62
N ALA A 43 -8.62 -13.33 -1.72
CA ALA A 43 -9.09 -11.95 -1.80
C ALA A 43 -10.29 -11.66 -0.92
N LEU A 44 -11.26 -12.58 -0.88
CA LEU A 44 -12.46 -12.42 -0.07
C LEU A 44 -12.18 -12.25 1.44
N PRO A 45 -11.44 -13.14 2.13
CA PRO A 45 -11.14 -12.98 3.55
C PRO A 45 -10.30 -11.73 3.86
N ILE A 46 -9.37 -11.37 2.98
CA ILE A 46 -8.62 -10.10 3.08
C ILE A 46 -9.58 -8.91 2.98
N GLY A 47 -10.47 -8.92 1.99
CA GLY A 47 -11.43 -7.85 1.78
C GLY A 47 -12.41 -7.67 2.93
N VAL A 48 -12.88 -8.77 3.51
CA VAL A 48 -13.74 -8.76 4.72
C VAL A 48 -13.00 -8.15 5.90
N LYS A 49 -11.75 -8.57 6.18
CA LYS A 49 -10.96 -7.99 7.28
C LYS A 49 -10.73 -6.48 7.12
N ILE A 50 -10.42 -6.03 5.90
CA ILE A 50 -10.29 -4.60 5.59
C ILE A 50 -11.62 -3.88 5.83
N TRP A 51 -12.74 -4.44 5.38
CA TRP A 51 -14.06 -3.88 5.62
C TRP A 51 -14.41 -3.76 7.12
N PHE A 52 -14.06 -4.76 7.93
CA PHE A 52 -14.19 -4.70 9.38
C PHE A 52 -13.32 -3.61 10.01
N ASN A 53 -12.09 -3.42 9.55
CA ASN A 53 -11.22 -2.35 10.04
C ASN A 53 -11.70 -0.95 9.66
N GLU A 54 -12.30 -0.79 8.48
CA GLU A 54 -12.76 0.52 7.99
C GLU A 54 -14.12 0.91 8.57
N SER A 55 -15.05 -0.03 8.69
CA SER A 55 -16.43 0.28 9.08
C SER A 55 -17.15 -0.80 9.87
N GLY A 56 -16.41 -1.71 10.51
CA GLY A 56 -16.98 -2.76 11.36
C GLY A 56 -17.80 -3.81 10.59
N GLY A 57 -17.62 -3.91 9.27
CA GLY A 57 -18.39 -4.83 8.44
C GLY A 57 -19.82 -4.33 8.15
N SER A 58 -20.11 -3.04 8.36
CA SER A 58 -21.42 -2.47 8.09
C SER A 58 -21.62 -2.15 6.61
N VAL A 59 -22.78 -2.52 6.06
CA VAL A 59 -23.17 -2.20 4.67
C VAL A 59 -23.32 -0.69 4.48
N ASP A 60 -23.86 0.03 5.46
CA ASP A 60 -23.91 1.49 5.44
C ASP A 60 -22.50 2.09 5.43
N GLY A 61 -21.57 1.42 6.13
CA GLY A 61 -20.16 1.74 6.18
C GLY A 61 -19.41 1.62 4.85
N LEU A 62 -20.01 1.01 3.81
CA LEU A 62 -19.44 1.03 2.46
C LEU A 62 -19.59 2.39 1.78
N THR A 63 -20.34 3.31 2.36
CA THR A 63 -20.62 4.64 1.81
C THR A 63 -20.55 5.68 2.92
N ALA A 64 -19.52 6.51 2.92
CA ALA A 64 -19.34 7.55 3.92
C ALA A 64 -19.01 8.89 3.26
N TRP A 65 -19.35 9.97 3.94
CA TRP A 65 -18.84 11.30 3.63
C TRP A 65 -18.64 12.00 4.97
N ASN A 66 -17.40 12.03 5.46
CA ASN A 66 -17.13 12.53 6.79
C ASN A 66 -17.27 14.06 6.83
N ASP A 67 -17.57 14.57 8.02
CA ASP A 67 -17.61 16.01 8.21
C ASP A 67 -16.23 16.63 7.97
N GLY A 68 -16.19 17.76 7.26
CA GLY A 68 -14.95 18.41 6.84
C GLY A 68 -14.27 17.86 5.58
N GLU A 69 -14.77 16.75 4.99
CA GLU A 69 -14.25 16.21 3.72
C GLU A 69 -14.96 16.80 2.49
N ASP A 70 -14.23 16.94 1.39
CA ASP A 70 -14.77 17.39 0.08
C ASP A 70 -15.04 16.24 -0.90
N PHE A 71 -15.15 15.01 -0.39
CA PHE A 71 -15.33 13.79 -1.16
C PHE A 71 -16.17 12.75 -0.42
N ALA A 72 -16.78 11.84 -1.17
CA ALA A 72 -17.33 10.60 -0.62
C ALA A 72 -16.22 9.51 -0.55
N SER A 73 -16.30 8.66 0.46
CA SER A 73 -15.45 7.50 0.70
C SER A 73 -16.26 6.23 0.47
N LEU A 74 -15.86 5.41 -0.50
CA LEU A 74 -16.67 4.28 -1.00
C LEU A 74 -15.94 2.94 -0.93
N GLY A 75 -16.70 1.87 -0.70
CA GLY A 75 -16.21 0.50 -0.71
C GLY A 75 -15.32 0.16 0.48
N ILE A 76 -14.78 -1.06 0.49
CA ILE A 76 -14.01 -1.59 1.64
C ILE A 76 -12.72 -0.82 1.89
N GLY A 77 -12.17 -0.16 0.87
CA GLY A 77 -10.95 0.63 0.97
C GLY A 77 -11.20 2.12 1.19
N HIS A 78 -12.46 2.55 1.35
CA HIS A 78 -12.81 3.98 1.43
C HIS A 78 -12.21 4.80 0.27
N PHE A 79 -12.41 4.28 -0.95
CA PHE A 79 -11.95 4.90 -2.18
C PHE A 79 -12.61 6.28 -2.37
N VAL A 80 -11.77 7.30 -2.55
CA VAL A 80 -12.19 8.69 -2.70
C VAL A 80 -12.97 8.89 -4.00
N TRP A 81 -14.14 9.53 -3.92
CA TRP A 81 -14.92 9.99 -5.06
C TRP A 81 -15.26 11.48 -4.94
N LEU A 82 -14.65 12.28 -5.81
CA LEU A 82 -14.76 13.73 -5.77
C LEU A 82 -15.98 14.22 -6.58
N PRO A 83 -16.80 15.13 -6.05
CA PRO A 83 -17.79 15.83 -6.85
C PRO A 83 -17.11 16.78 -7.83
N TYR A 84 -17.82 17.13 -8.91
CA TYR A 84 -17.36 18.15 -9.84
C TYR A 84 -17.29 19.51 -9.15
N SER A 85 -16.13 20.13 -9.18
CA SER A 85 -15.92 21.51 -8.73
C SER A 85 -14.65 22.06 -9.35
N GLN A 86 -14.51 23.39 -9.39
CA GLN A 86 -13.30 24.04 -9.90
C GLN A 86 -12.04 23.60 -9.13
N LYS A 87 -12.18 23.32 -7.82
CA LYS A 87 -11.11 22.81 -6.95
C LYS A 87 -10.74 21.35 -7.30
N ASN A 88 -11.73 20.53 -7.65
CA ASN A 88 -11.56 19.09 -7.84
C ASN A 88 -11.23 18.69 -9.26
N LYS A 89 -11.40 19.58 -10.25
CA LYS A 89 -11.19 19.27 -11.68
C LYS A 89 -9.83 18.64 -12.01
N ASN A 90 -8.77 19.03 -11.28
CA ASN A 90 -7.41 18.52 -11.47
C ASN A 90 -7.05 17.35 -10.54
N ARG A 91 -7.93 17.03 -9.56
CA ARG A 91 -7.75 15.92 -8.60
C ARG A 91 -8.53 14.67 -9.02
N ALA A 92 -9.71 14.86 -9.60
CA ALA A 92 -10.56 13.78 -10.06
C ALA A 92 -10.03 13.21 -11.38
N SER A 93 -9.92 11.88 -11.46
CA SER A 93 -9.44 11.20 -12.65
C SER A 93 -10.02 9.79 -12.71
N PHE A 94 -10.16 9.24 -13.92
CA PHE A 94 -10.44 7.82 -14.14
C PHE A 94 -9.37 6.88 -13.58
N ASN A 95 -8.17 7.40 -13.35
CA ASN A 95 -7.01 6.61 -12.92
C ASN A 95 -6.75 6.68 -11.41
N SER A 96 -7.64 7.31 -10.63
CA SER A 96 -7.51 7.41 -9.17
C SER A 96 -8.85 7.12 -8.47
N GLY A 97 -8.77 6.86 -7.16
CA GLY A 97 -9.95 6.75 -6.29
C GLY A 97 -10.98 5.72 -6.74
N PHE A 98 -12.25 6.06 -6.51
CA PHE A 98 -13.39 5.20 -6.83
C PHE A 98 -13.58 4.95 -8.35
N PRO A 99 -13.39 5.92 -9.25
CA PRO A 99 -13.43 5.65 -10.69
C PRO A 99 -12.43 4.57 -11.15
N LYS A 100 -11.21 4.57 -10.60
CA LYS A 100 -10.22 3.50 -10.88
C LYS A 100 -10.76 2.13 -10.45
N LEU A 101 -11.39 2.05 -9.28
CA LEU A 101 -11.98 0.82 -8.78
C LEU A 101 -13.10 0.31 -9.69
N VAL A 102 -14.06 1.16 -10.07
CA VAL A 102 -15.19 0.75 -10.94
C VAL A 102 -14.66 0.14 -12.23
N ARG A 103 -13.70 0.80 -12.88
CA ARG A 103 -13.06 0.29 -14.10
C ARG A 103 -12.34 -1.05 -13.87
N TYR A 104 -11.67 -1.21 -12.73
CA TYR A 104 -11.02 -2.47 -12.39
C TYR A 104 -12.04 -3.60 -12.22
N ILE A 105 -13.16 -3.32 -11.56
CA ILE A 105 -14.27 -4.26 -11.40
C ILE A 105 -14.85 -4.65 -12.77
N GLU A 106 -15.11 -3.69 -13.66
CA GLU A 106 -15.59 -3.96 -15.02
C GLU A 106 -14.61 -4.83 -15.82
N LYS A 107 -13.32 -4.53 -15.74
CA LYS A 107 -12.26 -5.34 -16.40
C LYS A 107 -12.24 -6.78 -15.89
N LYS A 108 -12.64 -7.02 -14.63
CA LYS A 108 -12.75 -8.34 -14.01
C LYS A 108 -14.10 -9.03 -14.23
N GLY A 109 -14.96 -8.47 -15.09
CA GLY A 109 -16.27 -9.02 -15.44
C GLY A 109 -17.38 -8.65 -14.46
N GLY A 110 -17.11 -7.78 -13.49
CA GLY A 110 -18.12 -7.27 -12.56
C GLY A 110 -19.12 -6.35 -13.27
N LYS A 111 -20.41 -6.54 -12.98
CA LYS A 111 -21.49 -5.76 -13.59
C LYS A 111 -21.74 -4.48 -12.80
N ALA A 112 -21.03 -3.41 -13.13
CA ALA A 112 -21.29 -2.10 -12.56
C ALA A 112 -22.66 -1.56 -13.01
N PRO A 113 -23.43 -0.90 -12.12
CA PRO A 113 -24.58 -0.07 -12.49
C PRO A 113 -24.25 0.90 -13.62
N LEU A 114 -25.19 1.11 -14.54
CA LEU A 114 -24.95 1.93 -15.75
C LEU A 114 -24.46 3.34 -15.42
N TRP A 115 -24.99 3.96 -14.36
CA TRP A 115 -24.62 5.32 -13.95
C TRP A 115 -23.22 5.41 -13.31
N LEU A 116 -22.59 4.28 -12.94
CA LEU A 116 -21.21 4.24 -12.49
C LEU A 116 -20.22 4.09 -13.64
N ARG A 117 -20.64 3.50 -14.76
CA ARG A 117 -19.74 3.19 -15.88
C ARG A 117 -19.27 4.48 -16.52
N GLY A 118 -17.95 4.69 -16.53
CA GLY A 118 -17.37 5.93 -17.06
C GLY A 118 -17.66 7.18 -16.20
N ALA A 119 -18.18 7.05 -14.98
CA ALA A 119 -18.40 8.19 -14.11
C ALA A 119 -17.07 8.64 -13.46
N ILE A 120 -16.63 9.87 -13.76
CA ILE A 120 -15.47 10.49 -13.10
C ILE A 120 -15.89 11.08 -11.75
N TYR A 121 -17.02 11.78 -11.74
CA TYR A 121 -17.44 12.62 -10.61
C TYR A 121 -18.53 11.95 -9.79
N CYS A 122 -18.47 12.20 -8.48
CA CYS A 122 -19.53 11.84 -7.55
C CYS A 122 -20.84 12.56 -7.97
N PRO A 123 -21.98 11.85 -8.09
CA PRO A 123 -23.23 12.48 -8.52
C PRO A 123 -23.87 13.36 -7.44
N TRP A 124 -23.41 13.25 -6.19
CA TRP A 124 -23.79 14.12 -5.09
C TRP A 124 -22.77 15.25 -4.98
N SER A 125 -23.23 16.48 -5.19
CA SER A 125 -22.35 17.66 -5.25
C SER A 125 -21.88 18.09 -3.87
N THR A 126 -22.65 17.74 -2.84
CA THR A 126 -22.38 18.09 -1.45
C THR A 126 -22.60 16.90 -0.51
N ARG A 127 -21.98 16.98 0.67
CA ARG A 127 -22.24 16.04 1.77
C ARG A 127 -23.72 15.99 2.13
N GLN A 128 -24.40 17.14 2.16
CA GLN A 128 -25.83 17.18 2.51
C GLN A 128 -26.68 16.38 1.51
N GLU A 129 -26.45 16.55 0.20
CA GLU A 129 -27.13 15.76 -0.83
C GLU A 129 -26.85 14.27 -0.68
N PHE A 130 -25.60 13.90 -0.38
CA PHE A 130 -25.21 12.51 -0.15
C PHE A 130 -25.95 11.89 1.05
N LEU A 131 -26.04 12.64 2.16
CA LEU A 131 -26.75 12.19 3.36
C LEU A 131 -28.25 12.06 3.12
N GLN A 132 -28.87 13.02 2.42
CA GLN A 132 -30.28 12.95 2.05
C GLN A 132 -30.59 11.74 1.16
N ALA A 133 -29.63 11.33 0.33
CA ALA A 133 -29.76 10.19 -0.56
C ALA A 133 -29.46 8.84 0.09
N GLN A 134 -29.12 8.75 1.38
CA GLN A 134 -28.69 7.50 2.03
C GLN A 134 -29.70 6.35 1.85
N ASN A 135 -30.99 6.65 1.88
CA ASN A 135 -32.08 5.67 1.70
C ASN A 135 -32.64 5.64 0.27
N SER A 136 -31.98 6.30 -0.69
CA SER A 136 -32.43 6.31 -2.08
C SER A 136 -32.15 4.97 -2.77
N PRO A 137 -32.94 4.61 -3.80
CA PRO A 137 -32.66 3.43 -4.62
C PRO A 137 -31.24 3.43 -5.22
N ARG A 138 -30.73 4.61 -5.60
CA ARG A 138 -29.37 4.77 -6.13
C ARG A 138 -28.30 4.40 -5.08
N MET A 139 -28.47 4.81 -3.83
CA MET A 139 -27.53 4.47 -2.76
C MET A 139 -27.60 2.98 -2.40
N ALA A 140 -28.81 2.40 -2.36
CA ALA A 140 -28.99 0.97 -2.16
C ALA A 140 -28.29 0.15 -3.26
N GLU A 141 -28.45 0.55 -4.52
CA GLU A 141 -27.78 -0.08 -5.66
C GLU A 141 -26.24 0.03 -5.56
N LEU A 142 -25.72 1.20 -5.16
CA LEU A 142 -24.30 1.42 -4.94
C LEU A 142 -23.74 0.47 -3.85
N ARG A 143 -24.41 0.37 -2.69
CA ARG A 143 -23.99 -0.50 -1.59
C ARG A 143 -24.03 -1.97 -1.98
N LEU A 144 -25.08 -2.40 -2.68
CA LEU A 144 -25.20 -3.77 -3.19
C LEU A 144 -24.06 -4.11 -4.17
N PHE A 145 -23.74 -3.17 -5.07
CA PHE A 145 -22.60 -3.32 -5.99
C PHE A 145 -21.27 -3.44 -5.23
N LEU A 146 -21.04 -2.60 -4.22
CA LEU A 146 -19.84 -2.64 -3.40
C LEU A 146 -19.74 -3.94 -2.60
N GLN A 147 -20.81 -4.37 -1.95
CA GLN A 147 -20.83 -5.61 -1.18
C GLN A 147 -20.56 -6.84 -2.07
N LYS A 148 -21.19 -6.92 -3.25
CA LYS A 148 -21.00 -8.04 -4.19
C LYS A 148 -19.61 -8.12 -4.81
N THR A 149 -18.82 -7.05 -4.71
CA THR A 149 -17.50 -6.95 -5.36
C THR A 149 -16.34 -6.91 -4.36
N ILE A 150 -16.58 -7.24 -3.08
CA ILE A 150 -15.55 -7.26 -2.03
C ILE A 150 -14.25 -7.98 -2.46
N PRO A 151 -14.28 -9.21 -3.04
CA PRO A 151 -13.05 -9.88 -3.47
C PRO A 151 -12.29 -9.08 -4.54
N ILE A 152 -13.01 -8.51 -5.51
CA ILE A 152 -12.40 -7.74 -6.61
C ILE A 152 -11.85 -6.41 -6.10
N GLN A 153 -12.48 -5.80 -5.10
CA GLN A 153 -11.93 -4.62 -4.41
C GLN A 153 -10.61 -4.95 -3.71
N ALA A 154 -10.53 -6.06 -2.99
CA ALA A 154 -9.29 -6.51 -2.36
C ALA A 154 -8.18 -6.76 -3.39
N GLU A 155 -8.50 -7.43 -4.52
CA GLU A 155 -7.57 -7.57 -5.64
C GLU A 155 -7.08 -6.23 -6.18
N CYS A 156 -7.97 -5.23 -6.31
CA CYS A 156 -7.60 -3.88 -6.75
C CYS A 156 -6.61 -3.22 -5.78
N MET A 157 -6.80 -3.40 -4.47
CA MET A 157 -5.91 -2.87 -3.44
C MET A 157 -4.55 -3.58 -3.43
N VAL A 158 -4.52 -4.90 -3.63
CA VAL A 158 -3.27 -5.66 -3.80
C VAL A 158 -2.52 -5.21 -5.04
N LYS A 159 -3.22 -5.00 -6.15
CA LYS A 159 -2.61 -4.46 -7.37
C LYS A 159 -2.00 -3.08 -7.12
N HIS A 160 -2.69 -2.21 -6.37
CA HIS A 160 -2.16 -0.91 -6.00
C HIS A 160 -0.90 -1.01 -5.12
N LEU A 161 -0.88 -1.95 -4.18
CA LEU A 161 0.29 -2.25 -3.34
C LEU A 161 1.50 -2.66 -4.18
N GLU A 162 1.29 -3.45 -5.24
CA GLU A 162 2.36 -3.81 -6.18
C GLU A 162 2.82 -2.59 -7.00
N GLU A 163 1.86 -1.82 -7.55
CA GLU A 163 2.13 -0.63 -8.37
C GLU A 163 2.94 0.44 -7.63
N ILE A 164 2.77 0.58 -6.31
CA ILE A 164 3.47 1.59 -5.50
C ILE A 164 4.88 1.15 -5.06
N LEU A 165 5.22 -0.15 -5.15
CA LEU A 165 6.48 -0.69 -4.65
C LEU A 165 7.72 -0.02 -5.28
N PRO A 166 7.80 0.20 -6.61
CA PRO A 166 8.96 0.87 -7.22
C PRO A 166 9.18 2.29 -6.67
N GLU A 167 8.11 3.07 -6.51
CA GLU A 167 8.18 4.44 -5.96
C GLU A 167 8.55 4.43 -4.47
N LEU A 168 8.02 3.46 -3.71
CA LEU A 168 8.36 3.23 -2.31
C LEU A 168 9.85 2.95 -2.14
N LEU A 169 10.44 2.10 -2.99
CA LEU A 169 11.87 1.79 -2.96
C LEU A 169 12.73 2.96 -3.42
N ALA A 170 12.30 3.69 -4.46
CA ALA A 170 13.02 4.87 -4.94
C ALA A 170 13.12 5.97 -3.87
N SER A 171 12.12 6.04 -2.99
CA SER A 171 12.06 6.99 -1.86
C SER A 171 12.97 6.63 -0.68
N ALA A 172 13.59 5.45 -0.69
CA ALA A 172 14.57 5.05 0.31
C ALA A 172 16.01 5.31 -0.16
N PRO A 173 16.95 5.62 0.76
CA PRO A 173 18.38 5.59 0.49
C PRO A 173 18.82 4.24 -0.07
N PRO A 174 19.77 4.19 -1.03
CA PRO A 174 20.19 2.96 -1.70
C PRO A 174 20.50 1.80 -0.76
N GLU A 175 21.13 2.08 0.38
CA GLU A 175 21.54 1.10 1.39
C GLU A 175 20.36 0.40 2.10
N ASP A 176 19.19 1.04 2.18
CA ASP A 176 18.00 0.48 2.82
C ASP A 176 17.09 -0.26 1.81
N ARG A 177 17.25 -0.03 0.49
CA ARG A 177 16.32 -0.53 -0.55
C ARG A 177 16.22 -2.05 -0.58
N GLN A 178 17.35 -2.75 -0.57
CA GLN A 178 17.36 -4.22 -0.63
C GLN A 178 16.71 -4.83 0.62
N PHE A 179 16.95 -4.24 1.80
CA PHE A 179 16.31 -4.66 3.03
C PHE A 179 14.79 -4.49 2.97
N ILE A 180 14.31 -3.31 2.55
CA ILE A 180 12.88 -3.01 2.41
C ILE A 180 12.21 -3.96 1.41
N TYR A 181 12.82 -4.14 0.24
CA TYR A 181 12.36 -5.09 -0.78
C TYR A 181 12.21 -6.50 -0.20
N HIS A 182 13.23 -6.99 0.50
CA HIS A 182 13.20 -8.32 1.10
C HIS A 182 12.10 -8.46 2.15
N LYS A 183 11.90 -7.45 3.00
CA LYS A 183 10.82 -7.47 4.01
C LYS A 183 9.44 -7.45 3.38
N PHE A 184 9.22 -6.64 2.35
CA PHE A 184 7.98 -6.62 1.59
C PHE A 184 7.66 -8.01 1.02
N HIS A 185 8.58 -8.60 0.26
CA HIS A 185 8.34 -9.91 -0.37
C HIS A 185 8.25 -11.05 0.64
N THR A 186 8.92 -10.95 1.79
CA THR A 186 8.78 -11.94 2.86
C THR A 186 7.37 -11.95 3.45
N LEU A 187 6.76 -10.78 3.65
CA LEU A 187 5.37 -10.66 4.10
C LEU A 187 4.40 -11.11 3.00
N ALA A 188 4.65 -10.72 1.75
CA ALA A 188 3.78 -11.02 0.61
C ALA A 188 3.66 -12.52 0.27
N ARG A 189 4.44 -13.40 0.93
CA ARG A 189 4.36 -14.86 0.78
C ARG A 189 3.18 -15.51 1.51
N THR A 190 2.48 -14.79 2.38
CA THR A 190 1.35 -15.34 3.15
C THR A 190 0.11 -14.46 3.02
N PRO A 191 -1.11 -15.02 3.06
CA PRO A 191 -2.34 -14.22 3.07
C PRO A 191 -2.36 -13.16 4.17
N ALA A 192 -1.84 -13.50 5.36
CA ALA A 192 -1.76 -12.60 6.50
C ALA A 192 -0.83 -11.41 6.26
N GLY A 193 0.33 -11.65 5.63
CA GLY A 193 1.25 -10.58 5.29
C GLY A 193 0.72 -9.71 4.14
N ILE A 194 0.05 -10.28 3.14
CA ILE A 194 -0.62 -9.50 2.09
C ILE A 194 -1.68 -8.59 2.71
N TYR A 195 -2.54 -9.13 3.57
CA TYR A 195 -3.53 -8.34 4.31
C TYR A 195 -2.87 -7.20 5.10
N ALA A 196 -1.84 -7.47 5.89
CA ALA A 196 -1.16 -6.47 6.70
C ALA A 196 -0.51 -5.36 5.86
N LEU A 197 0.05 -5.69 4.69
CA LEU A 197 0.62 -4.72 3.76
C LEU A 197 -0.45 -3.84 3.12
N VAL A 198 -1.52 -4.46 2.61
CA VAL A 198 -2.63 -3.76 1.93
C VAL A 198 -3.38 -2.86 2.90
N ASP A 199 -3.77 -3.40 4.06
CA ASP A 199 -4.52 -2.65 5.08
C ASP A 199 -3.71 -1.47 5.60
N TYR A 200 -2.42 -1.65 5.89
CA TYR A 200 -1.58 -0.55 6.38
C TYR A 200 -1.34 0.53 5.30
N LEU A 201 -1.19 0.12 4.03
CA LEU A 201 -1.12 1.06 2.92
C LEU A 201 -2.41 1.89 2.83
N ASN A 202 -3.58 1.25 2.95
CA ASN A 202 -4.87 1.95 2.97
C ASN A 202 -5.01 2.91 4.16
N PHE A 203 -4.59 2.44 5.33
CA PHE A 203 -4.74 3.10 6.61
C PHE A 203 -3.83 4.33 6.80
N LYS A 204 -2.54 4.21 6.44
CA LYS A 204 -1.52 5.24 6.69
C LYS A 204 -0.80 5.74 5.45
N GLY A 205 -1.07 5.16 4.29
CA GLY A 205 -0.40 5.50 3.04
C GLY A 205 1.01 4.91 2.93
N ALA A 206 1.62 5.11 1.76
CA ALA A 206 2.94 4.56 1.46
C ALA A 206 4.07 5.20 2.29
N GLY A 207 3.88 6.46 2.71
CA GLY A 207 4.93 7.24 3.37
C GLY A 207 6.05 7.63 2.40
N ILE A 208 5.68 7.94 1.16
CA ILE A 208 6.58 8.41 0.11
C ILE A 208 6.67 9.94 0.19
N SER A 209 7.90 10.46 0.25
CA SER A 209 8.19 11.89 0.20
C SER A 209 9.65 12.08 -0.18
N SER A 210 9.95 13.14 -0.94
CA SER A 210 11.33 13.57 -1.21
C SER A 210 12.06 14.14 0.01
N SER A 211 11.35 14.35 1.13
CA SER A 211 11.92 14.95 2.34
C SER A 211 12.68 13.94 3.19
N LEU A 212 13.95 14.23 3.49
CA LEU A 212 14.75 13.44 4.43
C LEU A 212 14.13 13.37 5.83
N GLN A 213 13.46 14.45 6.27
CA GLN A 213 12.72 14.48 7.52
C GLN A 213 11.58 13.45 7.51
N ASN A 214 10.86 13.35 6.38
CA ASN A 214 9.82 12.34 6.23
C ASN A 214 10.44 10.94 6.34
N TYR A 215 11.48 10.60 5.57
CA TYR A 215 12.11 9.27 5.61
C TYR A 215 12.61 8.84 7.00
N LYS A 216 13.05 9.79 7.83
CA LYS A 216 13.50 9.52 9.19
C LYS A 216 12.34 9.30 10.16
N HIS A 217 11.19 9.91 9.92
CA HIS A 217 10.19 10.18 10.96
C HIS A 217 8.74 9.92 10.57
N GLY A 218 8.50 9.48 9.34
CA GLY A 218 7.17 9.15 8.87
C GLY A 218 6.61 7.88 9.49
N SER A 219 5.33 7.64 9.18
CA SER A 219 4.54 6.53 9.72
C SER A 219 3.86 5.69 8.62
N GLY A 220 4.14 5.96 7.34
CA GLY A 220 3.61 5.16 6.23
C GLY A 220 4.35 3.83 6.05
N LEU A 221 3.87 3.01 5.13
CA LEU A 221 4.36 1.63 4.87
C LEU A 221 5.90 1.52 4.77
N LEU A 222 6.54 2.46 4.07
CA LEU A 222 8.01 2.53 3.95
C LEU A 222 8.71 2.50 5.32
N HIS A 223 8.18 3.26 6.28
CA HIS A 223 8.76 3.42 7.61
C HIS A 223 8.57 2.16 8.45
N VAL A 224 7.45 1.47 8.26
CA VAL A 224 7.18 0.19 8.93
C VAL A 224 8.14 -0.87 8.40
N LEU A 225 8.27 -1.02 7.09
CA LEU A 225 9.19 -2.00 6.50
C LEU A 225 10.63 -1.75 6.93
N LYS A 226 11.08 -0.49 6.88
CA LYS A 226 12.41 -0.07 7.38
C LYS A 226 12.58 -0.38 8.87
N GLY A 227 11.59 -0.07 9.69
CA GLY A 227 11.66 -0.21 11.15
C GLY A 227 11.74 -1.67 11.63
N MET A 228 11.40 -2.65 10.78
CA MET A 228 11.50 -4.08 11.12
C MET A 228 12.92 -4.51 11.50
N LYS A 229 13.97 -3.77 11.11
CA LYS A 229 15.35 -4.07 11.51
C LYS A 229 15.61 -3.94 13.01
N PHE A 230 14.74 -3.22 13.72
CA PHE A 230 14.83 -3.01 15.16
C PHE A 230 13.86 -3.88 15.96
N ALA A 231 13.13 -4.79 15.31
CA ALA A 231 12.19 -5.66 15.99
C ALA A 231 12.90 -6.63 16.94
N PRO A 232 12.23 -7.09 18.02
CA PRO A 232 12.80 -8.04 18.96
C PRO A 232 13.37 -9.30 18.25
N PRO A 233 14.49 -9.85 18.74
CA PRO A 233 15.02 -11.12 18.25
C PRO A 233 13.95 -12.22 18.27
N ASN A 234 14.04 -13.17 17.34
CA ASN A 234 13.12 -14.32 17.19
C ASN A 234 11.67 -13.97 16.80
N SER A 235 11.36 -12.70 16.48
CA SER A 235 10.06 -12.34 15.91
C SER A 235 9.86 -12.99 14.53
N THR A 236 8.68 -13.56 14.30
CA THR A 236 8.24 -13.89 12.93
C THR A 236 8.17 -12.62 12.07
N PRO A 237 8.21 -12.71 10.73
CA PRO A 237 8.09 -11.54 9.86
C PRO A 237 6.87 -10.66 10.17
N LEU A 238 5.73 -11.28 10.45
CA LEU A 238 4.49 -10.57 10.74
C LEU A 238 4.50 -9.89 12.12
N GLN A 239 5.05 -10.56 13.14
CA GLN A 239 5.25 -9.96 14.46
C GLN A 239 6.20 -8.77 14.39
N ALA A 240 7.31 -8.88 13.64
CA ALA A 240 8.24 -7.78 13.41
C ALA A 240 7.58 -6.60 12.70
N TYR A 241 6.70 -6.87 11.73
CA TYR A 241 5.93 -5.85 11.02
C TYR A 241 4.95 -5.13 11.96
N VAL A 242 4.15 -5.87 12.73
CA VAL A 242 3.20 -5.28 13.70
C VAL A 242 3.92 -4.48 14.77
N TRP A 243 5.04 -4.99 15.29
CA TRP A 243 5.87 -4.25 16.25
C TRP A 243 6.37 -2.93 15.64
N SER A 244 6.87 -2.98 14.40
CA SER A 244 7.39 -1.80 13.71
C SER A 244 6.29 -0.77 13.44
N ALA A 245 5.10 -1.24 13.04
CA ALA A 245 3.91 -0.42 12.82
C ALA A 245 3.48 0.31 14.09
N LYS A 246 3.36 -0.42 15.22
CA LYS A 246 3.01 0.19 16.52
C LYS A 246 4.01 1.27 16.90
N ASN A 247 5.31 0.99 16.77
CA ASN A 247 6.37 1.96 17.08
C ASN A 247 6.36 3.19 16.15
N ALA A 248 6.03 3.01 14.86
CA ALA A 248 5.87 4.14 13.94
C ALA A 248 4.71 5.05 14.35
N LEU A 249 3.62 4.47 14.86
CA LEU A 249 2.46 5.23 15.34
C LEU A 249 2.73 5.91 16.69
N ILE A 250 3.43 5.26 17.62
CA ILE A 250 3.88 5.88 18.88
C ILE A 250 4.72 7.13 18.55
N ARG A 251 5.76 6.98 17.73
CA ARG A 251 6.62 8.11 17.33
C ARG A 251 5.85 9.24 16.66
N ARG A 252 4.81 8.91 15.88
CA ARG A 252 3.94 9.92 15.26
C ARG A 252 3.20 10.75 16.32
N VAL A 253 2.70 10.10 17.37
CA VAL A 253 1.98 10.77 18.46
C VAL A 253 2.93 11.61 19.31
N GLU A 254 4.09 11.05 19.70
CA GLU A 254 5.10 11.76 20.49
C GLU A 254 5.61 13.05 19.81
N ARG A 255 5.58 13.10 18.47
CA ARG A 255 6.00 14.27 17.68
C ARG A 255 4.88 15.26 17.41
N ALA A 256 3.63 14.85 17.60
CA ALA A 256 2.52 15.75 17.38
C ALA A 256 2.49 16.79 18.50
N SER A 257 2.00 18.00 18.19
CA SER A 257 1.80 19.03 19.21
C SER A 257 0.99 18.47 20.39
N PRO A 258 1.32 18.76 21.66
CA PRO A 258 0.56 18.30 22.83
C PRO A 258 -0.95 18.60 22.75
N SER A 259 -1.33 19.67 22.04
CA SER A 259 -2.72 20.07 21.79
C SER A 259 -3.50 19.16 20.82
N SER A 260 -2.85 18.18 20.17
CA SER A 260 -3.47 17.37 19.12
C SER A 260 -4.26 16.16 19.62
N HIS A 261 -4.19 15.84 20.92
CA HIS A 261 -4.87 14.71 21.58
C HIS A 261 -4.76 13.38 20.82
N HIS A 262 -3.69 13.16 20.05
CA HIS A 262 -3.60 12.00 19.16
C HIS A 262 -3.45 10.66 19.90
N GLU A 263 -3.08 10.68 21.18
CA GLU A 263 -2.98 9.51 22.05
C GLU A 263 -4.28 8.71 22.12
N ARG A 264 -5.45 9.38 22.08
CA ARG A 264 -6.76 8.71 22.12
C ARG A 264 -6.96 7.72 20.97
N TRP A 265 -6.25 7.91 19.86
CA TRP A 265 -6.38 7.04 18.68
C TRP A 265 -5.46 5.82 18.72
N LEU A 266 -4.43 5.81 19.59
CA LEU A 266 -3.46 4.71 19.66
C LEU A 266 -4.13 3.37 19.95
N GLY A 267 -5.11 3.35 20.85
CA GLY A 267 -5.86 2.14 21.18
C GLY A 267 -6.55 1.54 19.96
N GLY A 268 -7.32 2.36 19.21
CA GLY A 268 -7.99 1.92 17.99
C GLY A 268 -7.00 1.48 16.90
N TRP A 269 -5.89 2.19 16.74
CA TRP A 269 -4.86 1.81 15.79
C TRP A 269 -4.18 0.50 16.17
N PHE A 270 -3.90 0.26 17.45
CA PHE A 270 -3.29 -0.97 17.91
C PHE A 270 -4.25 -2.16 17.76
N ASN A 271 -5.53 -1.96 18.03
CA ASN A 271 -6.56 -2.98 17.79
C ASN A 271 -6.56 -3.39 16.31
N ARG A 272 -6.56 -2.40 15.39
CA ARG A 272 -6.43 -2.66 13.95
C ARG A 272 -5.17 -3.46 13.61
N LEU A 273 -3.99 -3.06 14.11
CA LEU A 273 -2.73 -3.76 13.86
C LEU A 273 -2.70 -5.18 14.46
N ASN A 274 -3.39 -5.43 15.57
CA ASN A 274 -3.45 -6.75 16.19
C ASN A 274 -4.22 -7.74 15.31
N THR A 275 -5.20 -7.28 14.53
CA THR A 275 -5.96 -8.15 13.61
C THR A 275 -5.08 -8.86 12.57
N TYR A 276 -3.88 -8.31 12.30
CA TYR A 276 -2.92 -8.89 11.36
C TYR A 276 -2.40 -10.24 11.86
N LEU A 277 -2.34 -10.43 13.18
CA LEU A 277 -1.83 -11.64 13.83
C LEU A 277 -2.90 -12.71 14.00
N GLU A 278 -4.17 -12.42 13.70
CA GLU A 278 -5.25 -13.40 13.79
C GLU A 278 -5.14 -14.41 12.64
N GLY A 279 -5.10 -15.71 12.98
CA GLY A 279 -4.69 -16.79 12.08
C GLY A 279 -5.74 -17.30 11.09
N ASP A 280 -6.98 -16.83 11.13
CA ASP A 280 -8.05 -17.38 10.27
C ASP A 280 -8.33 -16.53 9.04
N TYR A 281 -7.73 -16.94 7.92
CA TYR A 281 -8.02 -16.39 6.58
C TYR A 281 -8.91 -17.32 5.75
N LEU A 282 -9.40 -18.44 6.31
CA LEU A 282 -10.21 -19.43 5.58
C LEU A 282 -11.54 -19.79 6.28
N GLY A 283 -11.73 -19.46 7.56
CA GLY A 283 -12.85 -19.97 8.38
C GLY A 283 -14.07 -19.04 8.58
N THR A 284 -13.92 -17.72 8.43
CA THR A 284 -14.94 -16.73 8.85
C THR A 284 -15.85 -16.22 7.73
N THR A 285 -15.70 -16.75 6.51
CA THR A 285 -16.24 -16.13 5.31
C THR A 285 -17.75 -16.32 5.10
N GLN A 286 -18.37 -17.31 5.74
CA GLN A 286 -19.78 -17.67 5.50
C GLN A 286 -20.79 -16.72 6.18
N LEU A 287 -20.38 -15.95 7.19
CA LEU A 287 -21.29 -15.10 7.98
C LEU A 287 -21.39 -13.66 7.45
N ALA A 288 -20.42 -13.17 6.67
CA ALA A 288 -20.34 -11.77 6.26
C ALA A 288 -21.03 -11.43 4.92
N ILE A 289 -21.58 -12.44 4.21
CA ILE A 289 -22.08 -12.30 2.84
C ILE A 289 -23.61 -12.51 2.76
N ASN A 290 -24.25 -12.92 3.86
CA ASN A 290 -25.71 -13.07 3.93
C ASN A 290 -26.39 -11.78 4.36
#